data_AF-A0A921FLW4-F1
#
_entry.id   AF-A0A921FLW4-F1
#
_cell.length_a   1.000
_cell.length_b   1.000
_cell.length_c   1.000
_cell.angle_alpha   90.00
_cell.angle_beta   90.00
_cell.angle_gamma   90.00
#
_symmetry.space_group_name_H-M   'P 1'
#
loop_
_entity.id
_entity.type
_entity.pdbx_description
1 polymer ?
#
loop_
_entity_poly.entity_id
_entity_poly.type
_entity_poly.pdbx_seq_one_letter_code
_entity_poly.pdbx_strand_id
1 'polypeptide(L)'
;MTVFLLAAALAAVLRYLADLYLPRYGILLVNIIGSFIAGGILTLGAIVQIHETVVQVIFGGFAGSLTTYSTVAIVAAEQYGNRTGRATRTWFAHVGLSIVACVCGVIVTRLISL
;
A
#
# COMPACT_ATOMS: atom_id res chain seq x y z
N MET A 1 4.05 -14.41 15.33
CA MET A 1 4.90 -13.21 15.19
C MET A 1 6.01 -13.36 14.15
N THR A 2 6.76 -14.47 14.10
CA THR A 2 7.83 -14.66 13.10
C THR A 2 7.37 -14.46 11.65
N VAL A 3 6.24 -15.04 11.26
CA VAL A 3 5.69 -14.91 9.90
C VAL A 3 5.31 -13.46 9.56
N PHE A 4 4.79 -12.70 10.52
CA PHE A 4 4.49 -11.28 10.35
C PHE A 4 5.77 -10.49 10.04
N LEU A 5 6.84 -10.72 10.81
CA LEU A 5 8.13 -10.06 10.63
C LEU A 5 8.75 -10.38 9.27
N LEU A 6 8.65 -11.64 8.83
CA LEU A 6 9.14 -12.06 7.51
C LEU A 6 8.35 -11.39 6.39
N ALA A 7 7.02 -11.33 6.51
CA ALA A 7 6.17 -10.65 5.53
C ALA A 7 6.48 -9.14 5.45
N ALA A 8 6.65 -8.49 6.60
CA ALA A 8 7.03 -7.08 6.68
C ALA A 8 8.42 -6.82 6.07
N ALA A 9 9.41 -7.65 6.41
CA ALA A 9 10.76 -7.53 5.87
C ALA A 9 10.78 -7.71 4.35
N LEU A 10 10.10 -8.74 3.84
CA LEU A 10 9.97 -8.96 2.40
C LEU A 10 9.33 -7.76 1.70
N ALA A 11 8.21 -7.26 2.22
CA ALA A 11 7.51 -6.12 1.66
C ALA A 11 8.35 -4.83 1.68
N ALA A 12 9.12 -4.60 2.74
CA ALA A 12 10.04 -3.47 2.83
C ALA A 12 11.16 -3.56 1.78
N VAL A 13 11.72 -4.76 1.57
CA VAL A 13 12.70 -5.00 0.49
C VAL A 13 12.07 -4.78 -0.87
N LEU A 14 10.86 -5.28 -1.13
CA LEU A 14 10.16 -5.06 -2.39
C LEU A 14 9.90 -3.57 -2.65
N ARG A 15 9.47 -2.82 -1.64
CA ARG A 15 9.32 -1.36 -1.73
C ARG A 15 10.65 -0.68 -2.07
N TYR A 16 11.74 -1.07 -1.40
CA TYR A 16 13.07 -0.53 -1.70
C TYR A 16 13.49 -0.82 -3.14
N LEU A 17 13.32 -2.06 -3.61
CA LEU A 17 13.65 -2.44 -4.98
C LEU A 17 12.77 -1.71 -6.00
N ALA A 18 11.48 -1.52 -5.71
CA ALA A 18 10.58 -0.75 -6.57
C ALA A 18 11.03 0.71 -6.69
N ASP A 19 11.42 1.34 -5.59
CA ASP A 19 11.96 2.70 -5.60
C ASP A 19 13.27 2.80 -6.39
N LEU A 20 14.15 1.80 -6.23
CA LEU A 20 15.44 1.74 -6.91
C LEU A 20 15.32 1.53 -8.42
N TYR A 21 14.48 0.60 -8.87
CA TYR A 21 14.39 0.20 -10.29
C TYR A 21 13.31 0.96 -11.08
N LEU A 22 12.33 1.57 -10.43
CA LEU A 22 11.27 2.36 -11.06
C LEU A 22 11.29 3.80 -10.55
N PRO A 23 12.35 4.57 -10.85
CA PRO A 23 12.50 5.93 -10.34
C PRO A 23 11.27 6.77 -10.74
N ARG A 24 10.78 7.57 -9.79
CA ARG A 24 9.55 8.41 -9.85
C ARG A 24 8.22 7.71 -9.65
N TYR A 25 8.11 6.42 -9.97
CA TYR A 25 6.81 5.72 -9.92
C TYR A 25 6.78 4.55 -8.93
N GLY A 26 7.93 4.04 -8.49
CA GLY A 26 8.03 2.88 -7.60
C GLY A 26 7.21 3.03 -6.32
N ILE A 27 7.36 4.14 -5.60
CA ILE A 27 6.60 4.41 -4.36
C ILE A 27 5.10 4.56 -4.62
N LEU A 28 4.70 5.12 -5.77
CA LEU A 28 3.28 5.21 -6.11
C LEU A 28 2.71 3.82 -6.40
N LEU A 29 3.43 3.03 -7.19
CA LEU A 29 3.05 1.67 -7.56
C LEU A 29 2.88 0.78 -6.32
N VAL A 30 3.84 0.78 -5.39
CA VAL A 30 3.74 -0.08 -4.20
C VAL A 30 2.65 0.38 -3.23
N ASN A 31 2.35 1.68 -3.17
CA ASN A 31 1.21 2.19 -2.40
C ASN A 31 -0.13 1.73 -2.99
N ILE A 32 -0.26 1.77 -4.32
CA ILE A 32 -1.45 1.27 -5.04
C ILE A 32 -1.62 -0.23 -4.82
N ILE A 33 -0.57 -1.03 -5.05
CA ILE A 33 -0.62 -2.48 -4.89
C ILE A 33 -0.91 -2.87 -3.44
N GLY A 34 -0.19 -2.28 -2.48
CA GLY A 34 -0.40 -2.56 -1.06
C GLY A 34 -1.81 -2.18 -0.61
N SER A 35 -2.34 -1.05 -1.09
CA SER A 35 -3.71 -0.62 -0.76
C SER A 35 -4.77 -1.52 -1.37
N PHE A 36 -4.58 -2.01 -2.61
CA PHE A 36 -5.44 -3.03 -3.21
C PHE A 36 -5.46 -4.33 -2.40
N ILE A 37 -4.29 -4.84 -2.02
CA ILE A 37 -4.14 -6.04 -1.19
C ILE A 37 -4.85 -5.84 0.16
N ALA A 38 -4.67 -4.68 0.78
CA ALA A 38 -5.29 -4.34 2.05
C ALA A 38 -6.82 -4.37 1.98
N GLY A 39 -7.42 -3.73 0.97
CA GLY A 39 -8.88 -3.76 0.76
C GLY A 39 -9.40 -5.18 0.53
N GLY A 40 -8.68 -5.98 -0.26
CA GLY A 40 -9.06 -7.37 -0.53
C GLY A 40 -9.00 -8.26 0.71
N ILE A 41 -7.87 -8.30 1.42
CA ILE A 41 -7.72 -9.22 2.56
C ILE A 41 -8.64 -8.89 3.73
N LEU A 42 -8.90 -7.59 3.99
CA LEU A 42 -9.86 -7.19 5.02
C LEU A 42 -11.27 -7.65 4.67
N THR A 43 -11.65 -7.53 3.40
CA THR A 43 -12.96 -7.98 2.91
C THR A 43 -13.09 -9.49 2.97
N LEU A 44 -12.05 -10.22 2.57
CA LEU A 44 -12.03 -11.68 2.65
C LEU A 44 -12.11 -12.16 4.12
N GLY A 45 -11.40 -11.47 5.03
CA GLY A 45 -11.51 -11.65 6.48
C GLY A 45 -12.93 -11.54 6.99
N ALA A 46 -13.67 -10.53 6.53
CA ALA A 46 -15.03 -10.28 6.95
C ALA A 46 -16.04 -11.31 6.39
N ILE A 47 -15.84 -11.77 5.15
CA ILE A 47 -16.82 -12.62 4.45
C ILE A 47 -16.59 -14.12 4.71
N VAL A 48 -15.32 -14.57 4.64
CA VAL A 48 -14.98 -16.00 4.59
C VAL A 48 -14.45 -16.51 5.95
N GLN A 49 -14.44 -15.67 6.99
CA GLN A 49 -13.93 -16.03 8.34
C GLN A 49 -12.53 -16.65 8.30
N ILE A 50 -11.63 -16.10 7.45
CA ILE A 50 -10.24 -16.55 7.43
C ILE A 50 -9.55 -16.23 8.75
N HIS A 51 -8.58 -17.07 9.12
CA HIS A 51 -7.89 -16.98 10.40
C HIS A 51 -7.28 -15.59 10.62
N GLU A 52 -7.51 -14.98 11.80
CA GLU A 52 -7.12 -13.60 12.10
C GLU A 52 -5.62 -13.35 11.88
N THR A 53 -4.78 -14.32 12.23
CA THR A 53 -3.33 -14.26 11.99
C THR A 53 -2.97 -14.04 10.51
N VAL A 54 -3.73 -14.62 9.57
CA VAL A 54 -3.49 -14.41 8.13
C VAL A 54 -3.79 -12.97 7.75
N VAL A 55 -4.91 -12.42 8.24
CA VAL A 55 -5.27 -11.01 8.04
C VAL A 55 -4.18 -10.12 8.64
N GLN A 56 -3.74 -10.37 9.87
CA GLN A 56 -2.68 -9.59 10.52
C GLN A 56 -1.36 -9.63 9.74
N VAL A 57 -0.95 -10.81 9.24
CA VAL A 57 0.30 -10.97 8.47
C VAL A 57 0.23 -10.23 7.13
N ILE A 58 -0.89 -10.36 6.40
CA ILE A 58 -1.01 -9.78 5.05
C ILE A 58 -1.33 -8.29 5.11
N PHE A 59 -2.30 -7.88 5.94
CA PHE A 59 -2.69 -6.47 6.08
C PHE A 59 -1.64 -5.68 6.85
N GLY A 60 -1.34 -6.09 8.09
CA GLY A 60 -0.44 -5.35 8.97
C GLY A 60 1.03 -5.53 8.59
N GLY A 61 1.45 -6.76 8.28
CA GLY A 61 2.83 -7.06 7.95
C GLY A 61 3.18 -6.65 6.53
N PHE A 62 2.63 -7.36 5.55
CA PHE A 62 2.99 -7.20 4.14
C PHE A 62 2.50 -5.86 3.57
N ALA A 63 1.19 -5.61 3.49
CA ALA A 63 0.64 -4.40 2.89
C ALA A 63 1.07 -3.14 3.66
N GLY A 64 1.06 -3.21 5.00
CA GLY A 64 1.54 -2.12 5.86
C GLY A 64 2.99 -1.74 5.61
N SER A 65 3.89 -2.70 5.37
CA SER A 65 5.31 -2.41 5.12
C SER A 65 5.65 -2.14 3.64
N LEU A 66 4.81 -2.63 2.73
CA LEU A 66 4.91 -2.39 1.29
C LEU A 66 4.50 -0.94 0.95
N THR A 67 3.49 -0.43 1.64
CA THR A 67 3.08 0.98 1.53
C THR A 67 3.99 1.88 2.36
N THR A 68 4.03 3.18 2.05
CA THR A 68 4.78 4.16 2.82
C THR A 68 4.12 5.54 2.73
N TYR A 69 3.82 6.10 3.90
CA TYR A 69 3.41 7.50 4.04
C TYR A 69 4.63 8.42 4.20
N SER A 70 5.63 8.00 4.99
CA SER A 70 6.78 8.84 5.35
C SER A 70 7.61 9.24 4.12
N THR A 71 7.82 8.34 3.17
CA THR A 71 8.54 8.66 1.93
C THR A 71 7.78 9.69 1.09
N VAL A 72 6.45 9.55 0.98
CA VAL A 72 5.60 10.51 0.26
C VAL A 72 5.61 11.87 0.96
N ALA A 73 5.58 11.89 2.29
CA ALA A 73 5.61 13.11 3.09
C ALA A 73 6.93 13.88 2.91
N ILE A 74 8.08 13.19 2.89
CA ILE A 74 9.38 13.81 2.63
C ILE A 74 9.43 14.42 1.23
N VAL A 75 9.03 13.67 0.20
CA VAL A 75 9.01 14.17 -1.19
C VAL A 75 8.07 15.37 -1.35
N ALA A 76 6.89 15.34 -0.72
CA ALA A 76 5.97 16.47 -0.76
C ALA A 76 6.53 17.70 -0.01
N ALA A 77 7.21 17.51 1.12
CA ALA A 77 7.85 18.58 1.87
C ALA A 77 8.99 19.24 1.07
N GLU A 78 9.83 18.46 0.41
CA GLU A 78 10.89 18.96 -0.48
C GLU A 78 10.30 19.76 -1.66
N GLN A 79 9.23 19.26 -2.27
CA GLN A 79 8.53 19.96 -3.37
C GLN A 79 7.92 21.29 -2.93
N TYR A 80 7.41 21.34 -1.70
CA TYR A 80 6.87 22.56 -1.11
C TYR A 80 7.97 23.58 -0.81
N GLY A 81 9.08 23.14 -0.17
CA GLY A 81 10.24 23.99 0.11
C GLY A 81 10.84 24.62 -1.15
N ASN A 82 10.89 23.85 -2.24
CA ASN A 82 11.36 24.31 -3.55
C ASN A 82 10.31 25.12 -4.36
N ARG A 83 9.15 25.46 -3.77
CA ARG A 83 8.05 26.24 -4.38
C ARG A 83 7.57 25.73 -5.74
N THR A 84 7.68 24.43 -5.99
CA THR A 84 7.34 23.84 -7.30
C THR A 84 5.83 23.72 -7.55
N GLY A 85 4.99 23.93 -6.53
CA GLY A 85 3.54 23.70 -6.60
C GLY A 85 3.15 22.21 -6.76
N ARG A 86 4.11 21.29 -6.76
CA ARG A 86 3.91 19.86 -7.05
C ARG A 86 3.47 19.03 -5.83
N ALA A 87 3.66 19.55 -4.62
CA ALA A 87 3.36 18.85 -3.38
C ALA A 87 1.89 18.39 -3.32
N THR A 88 0.96 19.27 -3.67
CA THR A 88 -0.48 18.97 -3.70
C THR A 88 -0.79 17.86 -4.70
N ARG A 89 -0.19 17.89 -5.90
CA ARG A 89 -0.37 16.86 -6.92
C ARG A 89 0.17 15.50 -6.46
N THR A 90 1.31 15.48 -5.78
CA THR A 90 1.88 14.25 -5.20
C THR A 90 0.91 13.63 -4.20
N TRP A 91 0.36 14.42 -3.26
CA TRP A 91 -0.63 13.91 -2.31
C TRP A 91 -1.88 13.38 -2.98
N PHE A 92 -2.47 14.11 -3.94
CA PHE A 92 -3.65 13.66 -4.66
C PHE A 92 -3.41 12.37 -5.43
N ALA A 93 -2.25 12.23 -6.08
CA ALA A 93 -1.91 11.01 -6.80
C ALA A 93 -1.80 9.82 -5.83
N HIS A 94 -1.03 9.97 -4.75
CA HIS A 94 -0.81 8.86 -3.80
C HIS A 94 -2.08 8.48 -3.04
N VAL A 95 -2.77 9.45 -2.43
CA VAL A 95 -3.96 9.19 -1.62
C VAL A 95 -5.13 8.77 -2.51
N GLY A 96 -5.39 9.52 -3.58
CA GLY A 96 -6.50 9.26 -4.48
C GLY A 96 -6.40 7.87 -5.13
N LEU A 97 -5.26 7.56 -5.74
CA LEU A 97 -5.08 6.25 -6.39
C LEU A 97 -5.05 5.10 -5.39
N SER A 98 -4.53 5.31 -4.17
CA SER A 98 -4.54 4.27 -3.13
C SER A 98 -5.95 3.98 -2.60
N ILE A 99 -6.80 5.01 -2.44
CA ILE A 99 -8.21 4.84 -2.07
C ILE A 99 -8.94 4.06 -3.17
N VAL A 100 -8.79 4.47 -4.43
CA VAL A 100 -9.40 3.76 -5.57
C VAL A 100 -8.95 2.31 -5.60
N ALA A 101 -7.64 2.06 -5.44
CA ALA A 101 -7.09 0.71 -5.42
C ALA A 101 -7.65 -0.14 -4.27
N CYS A 102 -7.76 0.43 -3.07
CA CYS A 102 -8.37 -0.25 -1.92
C CYS A 102 -9.83 -0.64 -2.20
N VAL A 103 -10.63 0.30 -2.72
CA VAL A 103 -12.03 0.04 -3.10
C VAL A 103 -12.12 -1.03 -4.19
N CYS A 104 -11.25 -1.00 -5.20
CA CYS A 104 -11.17 -2.07 -6.20
C CYS A 104 -10.87 -3.43 -5.56
N GLY A 105 -9.97 -3.50 -4.58
CA GLY A 105 -9.68 -4.74 -3.84
C GLY A 105 -10.90 -5.28 -3.10
N VAL A 106 -11.67 -4.40 -2.45
CA VAL A 106 -12.96 -4.74 -1.80
C VAL A 106 -13.96 -5.29 -2.82
N ILE A 107 -14.16 -4.59 -3.94
CA ILE A 107 -15.15 -4.97 -4.97
C ILE A 107 -14.79 -6.31 -5.59
N VAL A 108 -13.54 -6.49 -6.03
CA VAL A 108 -13.08 -7.74 -6.66
C VAL A 108 -13.27 -8.93 -5.70
N THR A 109 -12.91 -8.75 -4.43
CA THR A 109 -13.05 -9.82 -3.43
C THR A 109 -14.52 -10.18 -3.20
N ARG A 110 -15.42 -9.19 -3.14
CA ARG A 110 -16.85 -9.44 -3.04
C ARG A 110 -17.39 -10.20 -4.25
N LEU A 111 -17.01 -9.81 -5.47
CA LEU A 111 -17.47 -10.46 -6.69
C LEU A 111 -17.04 -11.92 -6.79
N ILE A 112 -15.85 -12.26 -6.30
CA ILE A 112 -15.34 -13.64 -6.29
C ILE A 112 -16.00 -14.50 -5.20
N SER A 113 -16.51 -13.87 -4.14
CA SER A 113 -17.10 -14.57 -3.00
C SER A 113 -18.62 -14.74 -3.10
N LEU A 114 -19.24 -14.29 -4.20
CA LEU A 114 -20.64 -14.51 -4.56
C LEU A 114 -20.79 -15.83 -5.33
#